data_AF-A0A1Y3NGD0-F1
#
_entry.id   AF-A0A1Y3NGD0-F1
#
_cell.length_a   1.000
_cell.length_b   1.000
_cell.length_c   1.000
_cell.angle_alpha   90.00
_cell.angle_beta   90.00
_cell.angle_gamma   90.00
#
_symmetry.space_group_name_H-M   'P 1'
#
loop_
_entity.id
_entity.type
_entity.pdbx_description
1 polymer ?
#
loop_
_entity_poly.entity_id
_entity_poly.type
_entity_poly.pdbx_seq_one_letter_code
_entity_poly.pdbx_strand_id
1 'polypeptide(L)'
;MYKKIYGISVNFAYFAYDEIFGYFDGIINDFNNYSKENDLNITLNRVSFTYVNTTTSTNEYSTAIEYLLRSKSTKYDIFTMDTVYSPRFSKYVADLRLYISKELVEKYLQGNVSKNGIFEDKLVVLQLNK
;
A
#
# COMPACT_ATOMS: atom_id res chain seq x y z
N MET A 1 29.85 -6.37 22.65
CA MET A 1 29.68 -6.60 21.20
C MET A 1 28.24 -6.25 20.87
N TYR A 2 27.98 -5.13 20.19
CA TYR A 2 26.60 -4.72 19.88
C TYR A 2 26.11 -5.46 18.64
N LYS A 3 25.03 -6.25 18.78
CA LYS A 3 24.33 -6.86 17.64
C LYS A 3 23.68 -5.71 16.86
N LYS A 4 24.08 -5.47 15.61
CA LYS A 4 23.31 -4.60 14.71
C LYS A 4 21.96 -5.27 14.48
N ILE A 5 20.91 -4.70 15.05
CA ILE A 5 19.54 -5.09 14.75
C ILE A 5 19.11 -4.19 13.59
N TYR A 6 18.92 -4.77 12.42
CA TYR A 6 18.38 -4.04 11.27
C TYR A 6 16.86 -3.96 11.44
N GLY A 7 16.32 -2.75 11.58
CA GLY A 7 14.88 -2.51 11.48
C GLY A 7 14.42 -2.62 10.03
N ILE A 8 13.20 -3.11 9.82
CA ILE A 8 12.58 -3.16 8.50
C ILE A 8 11.94 -1.79 8.24
N SER A 9 12.27 -1.18 7.12
CA SER A 9 11.62 0.06 6.65
C SER A 9 10.74 -0.27 5.46
N VAL A 10 9.47 0.11 5.54
CA VAL A 10 8.46 -0.10 4.50
C VAL A 10 8.01 1.27 4.00
N ASN A 11 8.21 1.57 2.72
CA ASN A 11 7.82 2.83 2.11
C ASN A 11 6.40 2.75 1.56
N PHE A 12 5.48 3.49 2.18
CA PHE A 12 4.08 3.54 1.78
C PHE A 12 3.78 4.81 1.00
N ALA A 13 3.51 4.64 -0.30
CA ALA A 13 3.18 5.72 -1.22
C ALA A 13 1.66 5.90 -1.39
N TYR A 14 1.14 7.10 -1.18
CA TYR A 14 -0.29 7.36 -1.42
C TYR A 14 -0.55 8.73 -2.02
N PHE A 15 -1.64 8.82 -2.78
CA PHE A 15 -2.16 10.08 -3.28
C PHE A 15 -3.34 10.57 -2.42
N ALA A 16 -3.36 11.85 -2.07
CA ALA A 16 -4.45 12.48 -1.33
C ALA A 16 -4.84 13.82 -1.97
N TYR A 17 -6.16 14.04 -2.16
CA TYR A 17 -6.70 15.25 -2.79
C TYR A 17 -6.63 16.46 -1.85
N ASP A 18 -7.31 16.40 -0.71
CA ASP A 18 -7.07 17.15 0.53
C ASP A 18 -7.96 16.53 1.63
N GLU A 19 -7.78 16.87 2.90
CA GLU A 19 -8.42 16.27 4.12
C GLU A 19 -8.18 14.77 4.40
N ILE A 20 -7.75 13.97 3.42
CA ILE A 20 -7.35 12.56 3.63
C ILE A 20 -5.97 12.46 4.32
N PHE A 21 -5.29 13.59 4.58
CA PHE A 21 -4.07 13.63 5.40
C PHE A 21 -4.25 12.84 6.70
N GLY A 22 -5.36 13.03 7.42
CA GLY A 22 -5.58 12.37 8.70
C GLY A 22 -5.71 10.84 8.62
N TYR A 23 -6.29 10.30 7.55
CA TYR A 23 -6.58 8.86 7.49
C TYR A 23 -5.32 8.03 7.32
N PHE A 24 -4.51 8.31 6.29
CA PHE A 24 -3.27 7.59 6.08
C PHE A 24 -2.23 7.92 7.16
N ASP A 25 -2.21 9.16 7.65
CA ASP A 25 -1.34 9.53 8.77
C ASP A 25 -1.73 8.76 10.04
N GLY A 26 -3.03 8.59 10.29
CA GLY A 26 -3.56 7.76 11.36
C GLY A 26 -3.09 6.32 11.25
N ILE A 27 -3.29 5.67 10.08
CA ILE A 27 -2.81 4.29 9.83
C ILE A 27 -1.31 4.17 10.07
N ILE A 28 -0.51 5.12 9.56
CA ILE A 28 0.94 5.10 9.71
C ILE A 28 1.35 5.25 11.18
N ASN A 29 0.72 6.18 11.90
CA ASN A 29 1.02 6.42 13.31
C ASN A 29 0.59 5.22 14.18
N ASP A 30 -0.61 4.70 13.97
CA ASP A 30 -1.15 3.54 14.68
C ASP A 30 -0.29 2.30 14.44
N PHE A 31 0.09 2.03 13.19
CA PHE A 31 0.98 0.93 12.87
C PHE A 31 2.36 1.10 13.52
N ASN A 32 2.96 2.30 13.45
CA ASN A 32 4.28 2.55 14.02
C ASN A 32 4.26 2.49 15.55
N ASN A 33 3.16 2.87 16.19
CA ASN A 33 2.97 2.69 17.64
C ASN A 33 2.81 1.20 17.98
N TYR A 34 1.93 0.49 17.27
CA TYR A 34 1.75 -0.96 17.43
C TYR A 34 3.07 -1.72 17.24
N SER A 35 3.86 -1.36 16.23
CA SER A 35 5.17 -1.96 15.95
C SER A 35 6.15 -1.77 17.11
N LYS A 36 6.15 -0.60 17.76
CA LYS A 36 6.97 -0.34 18.94
C LYS A 36 6.48 -1.10 20.16
N GLU A 37 5.17 -1.11 20.41
CA GLU A 37 4.55 -1.78 21.56
C GLU A 37 4.67 -3.30 21.50
N ASN A 38 4.80 -3.86 20.29
CA ASN A 38 4.91 -5.31 20.06
C ASN A 38 6.30 -5.74 19.57
N ASP A 39 7.33 -4.88 19.73
CA ASP A 39 8.73 -5.16 19.39
C ASP A 39 8.95 -5.69 17.95
N LEU A 40 8.11 -5.28 16.99
CA LEU A 40 8.20 -5.75 15.60
C LEU A 40 9.43 -5.18 14.88
N ASN A 41 9.91 -4.01 15.32
CA ASN A 41 11.03 -3.29 14.71
C ASN A 41 10.81 -3.00 13.21
N ILE A 42 9.56 -2.67 12.86
CA ILE A 42 9.14 -2.25 11.51
C ILE A 42 8.77 -0.78 11.56
N THR A 43 9.26 0.03 10.62
CA THR A 43 8.84 1.42 10.42
C THR A 43 8.11 1.55 9.09
N LEU A 44 6.88 2.04 9.13
CA LEU A 44 6.12 2.43 7.95
C LEU A 44 6.40 3.91 7.66
N ASN A 45 7.12 4.16 6.56
CA ASN A 45 7.51 5.49 6.10
C ASN A 45 6.43 6.08 5.20
N ARG A 46 6.17 7.37 5.41
CA ARG A 46 5.22 8.15 4.62
C ARG A 46 5.85 8.64 3.32
N VAL A 47 5.20 8.37 2.19
CA VAL A 47 5.46 9.03 0.90
C VAL A 47 4.15 9.57 0.32
N SER A 48 3.80 10.80 0.68
CA SER A 48 2.54 11.41 0.26
C SER A 48 2.69 12.24 -1.02
N PHE A 49 1.71 12.09 -1.90
CA PHE A 49 1.51 12.90 -3.10
C PHE A 49 0.19 13.66 -2.95
N THR A 50 0.23 14.99 -3.04
CA THR A 50 -0.92 15.88 -2.88
C THR A 50 -0.87 17.00 -3.90
N TYR A 51 -1.98 17.68 -4.13
CA TYR A 51 -2.00 18.89 -4.96
C TYR A 51 -1.15 20.04 -4.38
N VAL A 52 -0.86 19.99 -3.08
CA VAL A 52 -0.06 21.00 -2.38
C VAL A 52 1.44 20.75 -2.56
N ASN A 53 1.87 19.48 -2.60
CA ASN A 53 3.29 19.13 -2.71
C ASN A 53 3.71 18.63 -4.10
N THR A 54 2.75 18.41 -5.01
CA THR A 54 2.99 18.01 -6.40
C THR A 54 2.05 18.75 -7.36
N THR A 55 2.48 18.99 -8.59
CA THR A 55 1.60 19.46 -9.68
C THR A 55 0.82 18.31 -10.32
N THR A 56 0.70 17.18 -9.62
CA THR A 56 0.37 15.87 -10.20
C THR A 56 -1.09 15.52 -9.90
N SER A 57 -1.84 15.16 -10.93
CA SER A 57 -3.16 14.55 -10.84
C SER A 57 -3.08 13.07 -10.43
N THR A 58 -4.20 12.48 -10.02
CA THR A 58 -4.27 11.02 -9.75
C THR A 58 -3.86 10.15 -10.94
N ASN A 59 -4.16 10.59 -12.16
CA ASN A 59 -3.76 9.87 -13.37
C ASN A 59 -2.24 9.91 -13.57
N GLU A 60 -1.62 11.06 -13.33
CA GLU A 60 -0.17 11.20 -13.42
C GLU A 60 0.55 10.44 -12.30
N TYR A 61 0.00 10.43 -11.08
CA TYR A 61 0.47 9.57 -9.99
C TYR A 61 0.45 8.09 -10.40
N SER A 62 -0.69 7.62 -10.94
CA SER A 62 -0.84 6.23 -11.38
C SER A 62 0.14 5.88 -12.51
N THR A 63 0.42 6.83 -13.41
CA THR A 63 1.40 6.65 -14.48
C THR A 63 2.84 6.62 -13.95
N ALA A 64 3.16 7.44 -12.95
CA ALA A 64 4.46 7.41 -12.28
C ALA A 64 4.69 6.07 -11.54
N ILE A 65 3.67 5.56 -10.83
CA ILE A 65 3.71 4.25 -10.20
C ILE A 65 3.93 3.15 -11.24
N GLU A 66 3.20 3.17 -12.36
CA GLU A 66 3.41 2.17 -13.41
C GLU A 66 4.84 2.20 -13.96
N TYR A 67 5.39 3.39 -14.20
CA TYR A 67 6.76 3.53 -14.67
C TYR A 67 7.77 2.91 -13.68
N LEU A 68 7.57 3.11 -12.38
CA LEU A 68 8.40 2.50 -11.33
C LEU A 68 8.26 0.98 -11.31
N LEU A 69 7.04 0.46 -11.43
CA LEU A 69 6.76 -0.98 -11.47
C LEU A 69 7.40 -1.63 -12.71
N ARG A 70 7.26 -1.01 -13.88
CA ARG A 70 7.88 -1.49 -15.14
C ARG A 70 9.40 -1.51 -15.10
N SER A 71 10.00 -0.55 -14.39
CA SER A 71 11.46 -0.50 -14.19
C SER A 71 11.95 -1.38 -13.03
N LYS A 72 11.06 -2.16 -12.40
CA LYS A 72 11.36 -3.01 -11.22
C LYS A 72 11.99 -2.20 -10.08
N SER A 73 11.57 -0.95 -9.93
CA SER A 73 12.04 -0.07 -8.88
C SER A 73 11.58 -0.57 -7.51
N THR A 74 12.48 -0.54 -6.53
CA THR A 74 12.20 -0.87 -5.13
C THR A 74 11.95 0.40 -4.30
N LYS A 75 11.53 1.49 -4.95
CA LYS A 75 11.35 2.79 -4.27
C LYS A 75 10.20 2.75 -3.26
N TYR A 76 9.13 2.02 -3.60
CA TYR A 76 7.92 1.88 -2.78
C TYR A 76 7.59 0.40 -2.61
N ASP A 77 7.22 0.03 -1.39
CA ASP A 77 6.85 -1.35 -1.03
C ASP A 77 5.33 -1.53 -1.07
N ILE A 78 4.60 -0.49 -0.64
CA ILE A 78 3.15 -0.44 -0.62
C ILE A 78 2.72 0.85 -1.31
N PHE A 79 1.66 0.80 -2.10
CA PHE A 79 1.08 2.00 -2.69
C PHE A 79 -0.44 1.92 -2.82
N THR A 80 -1.11 3.08 -2.79
CA THR A 80 -2.54 3.16 -3.09
C THR A 80 -2.77 3.21 -4.59
N MET A 81 -3.86 2.63 -5.06
CA MET A 81 -4.29 2.77 -6.44
C MET A 81 -5.82 2.83 -6.49
N ASP A 82 -6.35 3.42 -7.56
CA ASP A 82 -7.73 3.16 -7.94
C ASP A 82 -7.84 1.75 -8.52
N THR A 83 -8.89 1.01 -8.14
CA THR A 83 -9.20 -0.33 -8.64
C THR A 83 -9.36 -0.39 -10.16
N VAL A 84 -9.68 0.73 -10.84
CA VAL A 84 -9.70 0.76 -12.32
C VAL A 84 -8.33 0.43 -12.94
N TYR A 85 -7.24 0.57 -12.19
CA TYR A 85 -5.88 0.25 -12.63
C TYR A 85 -5.44 -1.18 -12.25
N SER A 86 -6.27 -1.98 -11.56
CA SER A 86 -5.94 -3.36 -11.20
C SER A 86 -5.51 -4.23 -12.40
N PRO A 87 -6.19 -4.18 -13.57
CA PRO A 87 -5.72 -4.90 -14.76
C PRO A 87 -4.31 -4.48 -15.19
N ARG A 88 -4.02 -3.18 -15.11
CA ARG A 88 -2.74 -2.57 -15.53
C ARG A 88 -1.60 -2.98 -14.61
N PHE A 89 -1.84 -3.07 -13.30
CA PHE A 89 -0.81 -3.31 -12.28
C PHE A 89 -0.65 -4.78 -11.87
N SER A 90 -1.65 -5.63 -12.11
CA SER A 90 -1.68 -7.04 -11.71
C SER A 90 -0.43 -7.85 -12.09
N LYS A 91 0.18 -7.55 -13.25
CA LYS A 91 1.41 -8.18 -13.75
C LYS A 91 2.69 -7.77 -12.99
N TYR A 92 2.62 -6.72 -12.16
CA TYR A 92 3.78 -6.17 -11.46
C TYR A 92 3.70 -6.30 -9.94
N VAL A 93 2.51 -6.50 -9.39
CA VAL A 93 2.29 -6.60 -7.93
C VAL A 93 2.21 -8.05 -7.47
N ALA A 94 2.51 -8.25 -6.18
CA ALA A 94 2.46 -9.56 -5.57
C ALA A 94 1.01 -10.01 -5.31
N ASP A 95 0.78 -11.32 -5.26
CA ASP A 95 -0.49 -11.88 -4.79
C ASP A 95 -0.55 -11.81 -3.26
N LEU A 96 -1.42 -10.95 -2.74
CA LEU A 96 -1.53 -10.66 -1.31
C LEU A 96 -1.94 -11.89 -0.50
N ARG A 97 -2.61 -12.88 -1.10
CA ARG A 97 -2.98 -14.14 -0.44
C ARG A 97 -1.78 -14.91 0.10
N LEU A 98 -0.59 -14.66 -0.42
CA LEU A 98 0.66 -15.27 0.04
C LEU A 98 1.20 -14.63 1.33
N TYR A 99 0.72 -13.44 1.69
CA TYR A 99 1.28 -12.61 2.76
C TYR A 99 0.32 -12.35 3.91
N ILE A 100 -0.99 -12.58 3.73
CA ILE A 100 -2.00 -12.40 4.77
C ILE A 100 -2.71 -13.71 5.11
N SER A 101 -3.25 -13.82 6.32
CA SER A 101 -3.89 -15.05 6.78
C SER A 101 -5.11 -15.41 5.93
N LYS A 102 -5.37 -16.71 5.76
CA LYS A 102 -6.53 -17.20 5.02
C LYS A 102 -7.85 -16.66 5.60
N GLU A 103 -7.94 -16.57 6.92
CA GLU A 103 -9.08 -15.98 7.62
C GLU A 103 -9.30 -14.51 7.22
N LEU A 104 -8.23 -13.72 7.13
CA LEU A 104 -8.33 -12.32 6.72
C LEU A 104 -8.72 -12.20 5.23
N VAL A 105 -8.19 -13.08 4.36
CA VAL A 105 -8.62 -13.18 2.96
C VAL A 105 -10.10 -13.50 2.90
N GLU A 106 -10.57 -14.53 3.61
CA GLU A 106 -11.97 -14.96 3.60
C GLU A 106 -12.88 -13.84 4.11
N LYS A 107 -12.53 -13.19 5.23
CA LYS A 107 -13.27 -12.04 5.77
C LYS A 107 -13.34 -10.89 4.77
N TYR A 108 -12.23 -10.61 4.08
CA TYR A 108 -12.17 -9.57 3.08
C TYR A 108 -13.01 -9.92 1.84
N LEU A 109 -12.99 -11.18 1.40
CA LEU A 109 -13.70 -11.68 0.22
C LEU A 109 -15.21 -11.87 0.40
N GLN A 110 -15.72 -11.83 1.63
CA GLN A 110 -17.15 -12.01 1.91
C GLN A 110 -18.05 -10.86 1.38
N GLY A 111 -17.48 -9.70 1.03
CA GLY A 111 -18.23 -8.56 0.46
C GLY A 111 -18.20 -8.50 -1.07
N ASN A 112 -19.26 -7.97 -1.72
CA ASN A 112 -19.33 -7.81 -3.18
C ASN A 112 -18.22 -6.90 -3.76
N VAL A 113 -17.78 -5.93 -2.97
CA VAL A 113 -16.72 -4.95 -3.31
C VAL A 113 -15.35 -5.62 -3.44
N SER A 114 -15.14 -6.76 -2.76
CA SER A 114 -13.85 -7.46 -2.69
C SER A 114 -13.39 -8.11 -4.00
N LYS A 115 -14.33 -8.47 -4.89
CA LYS A 115 -14.01 -9.12 -6.17
C LYS A 115 -13.26 -8.20 -7.13
N ASN A 116 -13.39 -6.88 -6.97
CA ASN A 116 -12.68 -5.90 -7.79
C ASN A 116 -11.16 -5.91 -7.54
N GLY A 117 -10.72 -6.45 -6.38
CA GLY A 117 -9.30 -6.63 -6.07
C GLY A 117 -8.70 -7.93 -6.59
N ILE A 118 -9.50 -8.82 -7.20
CA ILE A 118 -9.01 -10.09 -7.78
C ILE A 118 -8.81 -9.91 -9.28
N PHE A 119 -7.60 -10.19 -9.76
CA PHE A 119 -7.28 -10.17 -11.19
C PHE A 119 -6.38 -11.34 -11.55
N GLU A 120 -6.69 -12.05 -12.65
CA GLU A 120 -5.95 -13.26 -13.08
C GLU A 120 -5.70 -14.27 -11.94
N ASP A 121 -6.72 -14.50 -11.11
CA ASP A 121 -6.64 -15.35 -9.91
C ASP A 121 -5.51 -14.92 -8.96
N LYS A 122 -5.32 -13.61 -8.75
CA LYS A 122 -4.46 -13.02 -7.71
C LYS A 122 -5.24 -11.96 -6.96
N LEU A 123 -5.08 -11.88 -5.64
CA LEU A 123 -5.57 -10.74 -4.86
C LEU A 123 -4.51 -9.64 -4.94
N VAL A 124 -4.76 -8.64 -5.78
CA VAL A 124 -3.77 -7.59 -6.12
C VAL A 124 -4.00 -6.28 -5.37
N VAL A 125 -5.20 -6.08 -4.82
CA VAL A 125 -5.57 -4.89 -4.06
C VAL A 125 -6.38 -5.28 -2.84
N LEU A 126 -6.03 -4.69 -1.70
CA LEU A 126 -6.91 -4.60 -0.54
C LEU A 126 -7.50 -3.19 -0.49
N GLN A 127 -8.82 -3.14 -0.53
CA GLN A 127 -9.61 -1.96 -0.43
C GLN A 127 -9.68 -1.55 1.03
N LEU A 128 -9.34 -0.30 1.28
CA LEU A 128 -9.45 0.29 2.59
C LEU A 128 -10.91 0.68 2.79
N ASN A 129 -11.54 0.12 3.82
CA ASN A 129 -12.89 0.50 4.20
C ASN A 129 -12.82 1.87 4.88
N LYS A 130 -13.67 2.78 4.43
CA LYS A 130 -13.94 4.06 5.07
C LYS A 130 -15.07 3.89 6.07
#